data_AF-A0A821C8M0-F1
#
_entry.id   AF-A0A821C8M0-F1
#
_cell.length_a   1.000
_cell.length_b   1.000
_cell.length_c   1.000
_cell.angle_alpha   90.00
_cell.angle_beta   90.00
_cell.angle_gamma   90.00
#
_symmetry.space_group_name_H-M   'P 1'
#
loop_
_entity.id
_entity.type
_entity.pdbx_description
1 polymer ?
#
loop_
_entity_poly.entity_id
_entity_poly.type
_entity_poly.pdbx_seq_one_letter_code
_entity_poly.pdbx_strand_id
1 'polypeptide(L)'
;MMNLKILFSREDANNICSVVSDIDDPDLLFHEFELMKSKIIESDNIANVLITIRTPDVYPRAHKVLQYVLAIPISMASNERLFSKLKIVKNYLRTNMSDQRLFYLMLCAIEKDYRDELNLYDLAKYWAKMKDRRIELP
;
A
#
# COMPACT_ATOMS: atom_id res chain seq x y z
N MET A 1 -27.98 14.90 4.90
CA MET A 1 -27.03 15.18 6.00
C MET A 1 -26.49 13.83 6.47
N MET A 2 -25.36 13.39 5.90
CA MET A 2 -24.81 12.05 6.10
C MET A 2 -24.29 11.96 7.55
N ASN A 3 -24.97 11.20 8.40
CA ASN A 3 -24.57 10.98 9.79
C ASN A 3 -23.22 10.26 9.81
N LEU A 4 -22.10 11.00 9.87
CA LEU A 4 -20.81 10.47 10.28
C LEU A 4 -20.84 10.15 11.78
N LYS A 5 -21.61 9.14 12.18
CA LYS A 5 -21.42 8.42 13.45
C LYS A 5 -20.41 7.29 13.23
N ILE A 6 -19.21 7.65 12.76
CA ILE A 6 -18.03 6.82 13.01
C ILE A 6 -17.44 7.42 14.29
N LEU A 7 -17.92 6.92 15.43
CA LEU A 7 -17.30 7.27 16.71
C LEU A 7 -16.06 6.39 16.81
N PHE A 8 -14.89 6.97 16.51
CA PHE A 8 -13.63 6.40 16.94
C PHE A 8 -13.72 6.22 18.45
N SER A 9 -13.77 4.98 18.91
CA SER A 9 -13.94 4.63 20.33
C SER A 9 -12.58 4.39 20.98
N ARG A 10 -12.56 4.38 22.31
CA ARG A 10 -11.36 3.97 23.08
C ARG A 10 -10.94 2.54 22.76
N GLU A 11 -11.91 1.68 22.44
CA GLU A 11 -11.66 0.30 22.04
C GLU A 11 -10.96 0.23 20.67
N ASP A 12 -11.36 1.10 19.73
CA ASP A 12 -10.68 1.21 18.42
C ASP A 12 -9.23 1.66 18.57
N ALA A 13 -8.94 2.58 19.49
CA ALA A 13 -7.58 3.00 19.78
C ALA A 13 -6.72 1.84 20.31
N ASN A 14 -7.27 1.03 21.22
CA ASN A 14 -6.61 -0.16 21.74
C ASN A 14 -6.34 -1.19 20.64
N ASN A 15 -7.35 -1.45 19.80
CA ASN A 15 -7.24 -2.38 18.68
C ASN A 15 -6.15 -1.92 17.70
N ILE A 16 -6.10 -0.63 17.37
CA ILE A 16 -5.07 -0.09 16.47
C ILE A 16 -3.68 -0.23 17.07
N CYS A 17 -3.47 0.12 18.34
CA CYS A 17 -2.16 0.00 18.98
C CYS A 17 -1.71 -1.46 19.12
N SER A 18 -2.66 -2.41 19.22
CA SER A 18 -2.33 -3.85 19.21
C SER A 18 -1.86 -4.37 17.86
N VAL A 19 -2.30 -3.73 16.76
CA VAL A 19 -1.97 -4.14 15.38
C VAL A 19 -0.77 -3.36 14.85
N VAL A 20 -0.66 -2.09 15.21
CA VAL A 20 0.36 -1.16 14.71
C VAL A 20 1.37 -0.89 15.82
N SER A 21 2.51 -1.58 15.77
CA SER A 21 3.58 -1.50 16.76
C SER A 21 4.21 -0.12 16.95
N ASP A 22 4.07 0.76 15.96
CA ASP A 22 4.71 2.08 15.95
C ASP A 22 3.84 3.18 16.61
N ILE A 23 2.75 2.76 17.27
CA ILE A 23 1.78 3.59 17.99
C ILE A 23 1.59 3.00 19.40
N ASP A 24 2.24 3.61 20.39
CA ASP A 24 2.44 2.98 21.70
C ASP A 24 1.41 3.38 22.77
N ASP A 25 0.54 4.36 22.48
CA ASP A 25 -0.36 4.94 23.49
C ASP A 25 -1.79 5.13 22.98
N PRO A 26 -2.71 4.22 23.33
CA PRO A 26 -4.12 4.29 22.95
C PRO A 26 -4.87 5.50 23.51
N ASP A 27 -4.55 5.94 24.72
CA ASP A 27 -5.24 7.05 25.38
C ASP A 27 -4.87 8.38 24.71
N LEU A 28 -3.57 8.59 24.45
CA LEU A 28 -3.08 9.73 23.69
C LEU A 28 -3.59 9.71 22.25
N LEU A 29 -3.64 8.54 21.60
CA LEU A 29 -4.22 8.40 20.26
C LEU A 29 -5.69 8.83 20.24
N PHE A 30 -6.47 8.37 21.20
CA PHE A 30 -7.88 8.72 21.33
C PHE A 30 -8.07 10.24 21.50
N HIS A 31 -7.30 10.86 22.40
CA HIS A 31 -7.37 12.31 22.61
C HIS A 31 -6.89 13.12 21.40
N GLU A 32 -5.83 12.70 20.70
CA GLU A 32 -5.41 13.32 19.45
C GLU A 32 -6.52 13.29 18.39
N PHE A 33 -7.22 12.15 18.26
CA PHE A 33 -8.34 12.03 17.34
C PHE A 33 -9.54 12.89 17.74
N GLU A 34 -9.88 13.01 19.03
CA GLU A 34 -10.94 13.90 19.49
C GLU A 34 -10.62 15.38 19.19
N LEU A 35 -9.38 15.80 19.45
CA LEU A 35 -8.91 17.16 19.17
C LEU A 35 -8.85 17.46 17.67
N MET A 36 -8.41 16.49 16.87
CA MET A 36 -8.42 16.62 15.42
C MET A 36 -9.86 16.72 14.89
N LYS A 37 -10.77 15.92 15.43
CA LYS A 37 -12.19 15.93 15.06
C LYS A 37 -12.84 17.27 15.37
N SER A 38 -12.63 17.85 16.56
CA SER A 38 -13.21 19.17 16.88
C SER A 38 -12.73 20.23 15.90
N LYS A 39 -11.42 20.24 15.58
CA LYS A 39 -10.82 21.18 14.64
C LYS A 39 -11.30 21.03 13.20
N ILE A 40 -11.58 19.79 12.77
CA ILE A 40 -12.18 19.52 11.46
C ILE A 40 -13.64 20.01 11.42
N ILE A 41 -14.40 19.79 12.49
CA ILE A 41 -15.81 20.23 12.58
C ILE A 41 -15.92 21.76 12.57
N GLU A 42 -14.99 22.45 13.24
CA GLU A 42 -14.92 23.93 13.25
C GLU A 42 -14.43 24.54 11.93
N SER A 43 -13.92 23.72 11.01
CA SER A 43 -13.34 24.22 9.77
C SER A 43 -14.37 24.35 8.64
N ASP A 44 -14.58 25.57 8.16
CA ASP A 44 -15.53 25.87 7.08
C ASP A 44 -14.98 25.58 5.66
N ASN A 45 -13.71 25.20 5.54
CA ASN A 45 -13.02 25.02 4.25
C ASN A 45 -12.21 23.71 4.22
N ILE A 46 -12.36 22.97 3.12
CA ILE A 46 -11.60 21.74 2.81
C ILE A 46 -10.09 21.97 2.89
N ALA A 47 -9.59 23.14 2.52
CA ALA A 47 -8.18 23.49 2.64
C ALA A 47 -7.69 23.43 4.10
N ASN A 48 -8.49 23.90 5.05
CA ASN A 48 -8.15 23.90 6.48
C ASN A 48 -8.23 22.49 7.08
N VAL A 49 -9.17 21.66 6.62
CA VAL A 49 -9.21 20.23 6.93
C VAL A 49 -7.94 19.54 6.46
N LEU A 50 -7.53 19.78 5.20
CA LEU A 50 -6.32 19.20 4.62
C LEU A 50 -5.06 19.63 5.36
N ILE A 51 -4.96 20.90 5.76
CA ILE A 51 -3.83 21.40 6.56
C ILE A 51 -3.79 20.67 7.91
N THR A 52 -4.93 20.53 8.59
CA THR A 52 -5.01 19.84 9.90
C THR A 52 -4.64 18.36 9.80
N ILE A 53 -5.06 17.70 8.73
CA ILE A 53 -4.67 16.31 8.44
C ILE A 53 -3.18 16.21 8.11
N ARG A 54 -2.60 17.23 7.46
CA ARG A 54 -1.21 17.26 6.98
C ARG A 54 -0.20 17.79 8.00
N THR A 55 -0.60 18.15 9.22
CA THR A 55 0.31 18.60 10.29
C THR A 55 0.74 17.43 11.18
N PRO A 56 1.87 16.75 10.89
CA PRO A 56 2.34 15.62 11.70
C PRO A 56 2.78 16.03 13.10
N ASP A 57 3.22 17.27 13.29
CA ASP A 57 3.80 17.74 14.55
C ASP A 57 2.75 17.95 15.66
N VAL A 58 1.49 18.19 15.27
CA VAL A 58 0.40 18.50 16.22
C VAL A 58 -0.32 17.22 16.67
N TYR A 59 -0.49 16.26 15.77
CA TYR A 59 -1.21 15.01 16.02
C TYR A 59 -0.43 13.81 15.45
N PRO A 60 0.75 13.49 16.00
CA PRO A 60 1.67 12.53 15.40
C PRO A 60 1.11 11.12 15.28
N ARG A 61 0.34 10.66 16.27
CA ARG A 61 -0.24 9.31 16.28
C ARG A 61 -1.44 9.23 15.34
N ALA A 62 -2.35 10.19 15.45
CA ALA A 62 -3.51 10.25 14.56
C ALA A 62 -3.10 10.41 13.08
N HIS A 63 -2.06 11.21 12.81
CA HIS A 63 -1.49 11.35 11.47
C HIS A 63 -0.94 10.02 10.93
N LYS A 64 -0.19 9.25 11.73
CA LYS A 64 0.27 7.92 11.33
C LYS A 64 -0.89 6.98 11.01
N VAL A 65 -1.92 6.93 11.87
CA VAL A 65 -3.11 6.10 11.61
C VAL A 65 -3.76 6.49 10.28
N LEU A 66 -3.91 7.79 10.01
CA LEU A 66 -4.47 8.27 8.75
C LEU A 66 -3.62 7.84 7.55
N GLN A 67 -2.29 7.86 7.64
CA GLN A 67 -1.42 7.33 6.58
C GLN A 67 -1.69 5.86 6.31
N TYR A 68 -1.82 5.02 7.34
CA TYR A 68 -2.15 3.60 7.18
C TYR A 68 -3.54 3.43 6.54
N VAL A 69 -4.56 4.13 7.04
CA VAL A 69 -5.92 4.06 6.52
C VAL A 69 -5.98 4.46 5.05
N LEU A 70 -5.20 5.45 4.63
CA LEU A 70 -5.09 5.86 3.22
C LEU A 70 -4.27 4.88 2.37
N ALA A 71 -3.28 4.19 2.95
CA ALA A 71 -2.47 3.19 2.27
C ALA A 71 -3.19 1.85 2.03
N ILE A 72 -4.13 1.48 2.91
CA ILE A 72 -4.93 0.25 2.79
C ILE A 72 -5.65 0.16 1.43
N PRO A 73 -6.50 1.13 1.01
CA PRO A 73 -7.21 1.03 -0.26
C PRO A 73 -6.26 0.99 -1.46
N ILE A 74 -5.11 1.69 -1.39
CA ILE A 74 -4.08 1.66 -2.44
C ILE A 74 -3.47 0.27 -2.55
N SER A 75 -3.15 -0.35 -1.40
CA SER A 75 -2.64 -1.71 -1.34
C SER A 75 -3.67 -2.72 -1.82
N MET A 76 -4.95 -2.57 -1.45
CA MET A 76 -6.04 -3.43 -1.91
C MET A 76 -6.22 -3.34 -3.43
N ALA A 77 -6.29 -2.15 -4.00
CA ALA A 77 -6.40 -1.95 -5.44
C ALA A 77 -5.18 -2.52 -6.19
N SER A 78 -3.98 -2.34 -5.62
CA SER A 78 -2.75 -2.93 -6.17
C SER A 78 -2.84 -4.45 -6.17
N ASN A 79 -3.22 -5.06 -5.05
CA ASN A 79 -3.40 -6.50 -4.93
C ASN A 79 -4.46 -7.05 -5.89
N GLU A 80 -5.60 -6.38 -6.05
CA GLU A 80 -6.62 -6.76 -7.05
C GLU A 80 -6.05 -6.72 -8.48
N ARG A 81 -5.29 -5.68 -8.82
CA ARG A 81 -4.58 -5.59 -10.10
C ARG A 81 -3.57 -6.74 -10.25
N LEU A 82 -2.81 -7.07 -9.21
CA LEU A 82 -1.87 -8.20 -9.18
C LEU A 82 -2.61 -9.52 -9.46
N PHE A 83 -3.70 -9.80 -8.76
CA PHE A 83 -4.49 -11.03 -8.93
C PHE A 83 -5.15 -11.12 -10.31
N SER A 84 -5.60 -9.99 -10.86
CA SER A 84 -6.13 -9.93 -12.22
C SER A 84 -5.05 -10.29 -13.26
N LYS A 85 -3.84 -9.73 -13.13
CA LYS A 85 -2.70 -10.08 -13.99
C LYS A 85 -2.27 -11.53 -13.82
N LEU A 86 -2.21 -12.02 -12.58
CA LEU A 86 -1.92 -13.42 -12.29
C LEU A 86 -2.88 -14.36 -13.02
N LYS A 87 -4.19 -14.07 -12.95
CA LYS A 87 -5.22 -14.86 -13.64
C LYS A 87 -4.99 -14.89 -15.14
N ILE A 88 -4.65 -13.75 -15.75
CA ILE A 88 -4.34 -13.67 -17.19
C ILE A 88 -3.09 -14.50 -17.53
N VAL A 89 -2.00 -14.34 -16.79
CA VAL A 89 -0.74 -15.07 -17.01
C VAL A 89 -0.94 -16.57 -16.88
N LYS A 90 -1.59 -17.04 -15.80
CA LYS A 90 -1.89 -18.46 -15.59
C LYS A 90 -2.80 -19.02 -16.68
N ASN A 91 -3.87 -18.31 -17.04
CA ASN A 91 -4.82 -18.78 -18.06
C ASN A 91 -4.20 -18.82 -19.45
N TYR A 92 -3.39 -17.82 -19.82
CA TYR A 92 -2.73 -17.78 -21.12
C TYR A 92 -1.74 -18.94 -21.29
N LEU A 93 -0.96 -19.23 -20.24
CA LEU A 93 0.05 -20.28 -20.28
C LEU A 93 -0.52 -21.69 -20.04
N ARG A 94 -1.66 -21.83 -19.35
CA ARG A 94 -2.29 -23.12 -18.96
C ARG A 94 -1.30 -24.10 -18.29
N THR A 95 -0.36 -23.59 -17.48
CA THR A 95 0.75 -24.40 -16.93
C THR A 95 0.69 -24.60 -15.42
N ASN A 96 1.10 -25.78 -14.95
CA ASN A 96 1.76 -25.95 -13.64
C ASN A 96 3.21 -25.49 -13.80
N MET A 97 3.53 -24.27 -13.36
CA MET A 97 4.90 -23.76 -13.35
C MET A 97 5.36 -23.52 -11.92
N SER A 98 6.68 -23.49 -11.69
CA SER A 98 7.23 -23.17 -10.38
C SER A 98 6.88 -21.75 -9.94
N ASP A 99 6.71 -21.55 -8.63
CA ASP A 99 6.34 -20.25 -8.04
C ASP A 99 7.35 -19.15 -8.40
N GLN A 100 8.64 -19.48 -8.48
CA GLN A 100 9.68 -18.54 -8.90
C GLN A 100 9.46 -18.03 -10.33
N ARG A 101 9.22 -18.93 -11.29
CA ARG A 101 9.04 -18.52 -12.70
C ARG A 101 7.74 -17.73 -12.86
N LEU A 102 6.70 -18.09 -12.11
CA LEU A 102 5.43 -17.34 -12.07
C LEU A 102 5.63 -15.93 -11.51
N PHE A 103 6.38 -15.80 -10.42
CA PHE A 103 6.69 -14.52 -9.79
C PHE A 103 7.39 -13.56 -10.76
N TYR A 104 8.43 -14.01 -11.47
CA TYR A 104 9.13 -13.17 -12.45
C TYR A 104 8.24 -12.77 -13.64
N LEU A 105 7.37 -13.66 -14.11
CA LEU A 105 6.41 -13.31 -15.17
C LEU A 105 5.35 -12.31 -14.71
N MET A 106 4.86 -12.45 -13.48
CA MET A 106 3.96 -11.47 -12.89
C MET A 106 4.65 -10.10 -12.79
N LEU A 107 5.88 -10.04 -12.28
CA LEU A 107 6.64 -8.80 -12.17
C LEU A 107 6.74 -8.10 -13.53
N CYS A 108 7.13 -8.83 -14.57
CA CYS A 108 7.17 -8.33 -15.96
C CYS A 108 5.80 -7.89 -16.52
N ALA A 109 4.69 -8.41 -16.00
CA ALA A 109 3.34 -8.05 -16.43
C ALA A 109 2.76 -6.85 -15.69
N ILE A 110 3.23 -6.60 -14.46
CA ILE A 110 2.85 -5.46 -13.62
C ILE A 110 3.63 -4.23 -14.06
N GLU A 111 4.95 -4.37 -14.16
CA GLU A 111 5.90 -3.36 -14.60
C GLU A 111 5.98 -3.30 -16.12
N LYS A 112 4.82 -3.43 -16.79
CA LYS A 112 4.77 -3.46 -18.26
C LYS A 112 5.38 -2.19 -18.85
N ASP A 113 5.11 -1.03 -18.24
CA ASP A 113 5.57 0.26 -18.75
C ASP A 113 7.12 0.32 -18.77
N TYR A 114 7.77 -0.04 -17.66
CA TYR A 114 9.23 -0.16 -17.61
C TYR A 114 9.76 -1.29 -18.50
N ARG A 115 9.04 -2.40 -18.61
CA ARG A 115 9.42 -3.52 -19.48
C ARG A 115 9.43 -3.10 -20.95
N ASP A 116 8.45 -2.31 -21.38
CA ASP A 116 8.33 -1.87 -22.78
C ASP A 116 9.44 -0.86 -23.14
N GLU A 117 10.03 -0.19 -22.14
CA GLU A 117 11.22 0.67 -22.30
C GLU A 117 12.55 -0.10 -22.38
N LEU A 118 12.59 -1.38 -21.95
CA LEU A 118 13.83 -2.17 -21.94
C LEU A 118 14.28 -2.56 -23.36
N ASN A 119 15.53 -2.22 -23.69
CA ASN A 119 16.17 -2.73 -24.90
C ASN A 119 16.58 -4.20 -24.73
N LEU A 120 15.81 -5.11 -25.35
CA LEU A 120 16.07 -6.54 -25.33
C LEU A 120 17.45 -6.92 -25.90
N TYR A 121 17.99 -6.14 -26.84
CA TYR A 121 19.31 -6.41 -27.40
C TYR A 121 20.43 -6.17 -26.36
N ASP A 122 20.35 -5.05 -25.64
CA ASP A 122 21.32 -4.73 -24.58
C ASP A 122 21.21 -5.72 -23.42
N LEU A 123 19.98 -6.11 -23.07
CA LEU A 123 19.73 -7.15 -22.08
C LEU A 123 20.34 -8.50 -22.49
N ALA A 124 20.15 -8.92 -23.75
CA ALA A 124 20.73 -10.15 -24.26
C ALA A 124 22.27 -10.11 -24.25
N LYS A 125 22.85 -8.96 -24.61
CA LYS A 125 24.31 -8.75 -24.58
C LYS A 125 24.85 -8.79 -23.15
N TYR A 126 24.13 -8.21 -22.18
CA TYR A 126 24.47 -8.27 -20.78
C TYR A 126 24.38 -9.71 -20.24
N TRP A 127 23.30 -10.42 -20.54
CA TRP A 127 23.13 -11.82 -20.17
C TRP A 127 24.21 -12.72 -20.78
N ALA A 128 24.57 -12.52 -22.05
CA ALA A 128 25.64 -13.26 -22.71
C ALA A 128 27.02 -13.08 -22.05
N LYS A 129 27.26 -11.91 -21.44
CA LYS A 129 28.49 -11.61 -20.69
C LYS A 129 28.52 -12.25 -19.30
N MET A 130 27.40 -12.73 -18.77
CA MET A 130 27.39 -13.41 -17.47
C MET A 130 28.20 -14.71 -17.55
N LYS A 131 29.00 -14.97 -16.50
CA LYS A 131 29.86 -16.16 -16.41
C LYS A 131 29.05 -17.44 -16.27
N ASP A 132 27.98 -17.40 -15.48
CA ASP A 132 27.07 -18.51 -15.31
C ASP A 132 25.72 -18.19 -15.94
N ARG A 133 25.44 -18.83 -17.08
CA ARG A 133 24.23 -18.61 -17.88
C ARG A 133 23.22 -19.73 -17.73
N ARG A 134 23.60 -20.83 -17.06
CA ARG A 134 22.70 -21.97 -16.84
C ARG A 134 21.88 -21.66 -15.61
N ILE A 135 20.59 -21.47 -15.83
CA ILE A 135 19.62 -21.49 -14.75
C ILE A 135 19.38 -22.96 -14.43
N GLU A 136 19.73 -23.39 -13.22
CA GLU A 136 19.29 -24.69 -12.74
C GLU A 136 17.76 -24.66 -12.66
N LEU A 137 17.13 -25.41 -13.56
CA LEU A 137 15.68 -25.57 -13.52
C LEU A 137 15.37 -26.57 -12.41
N PRO A 138 14.53 -26.20 -11.42
CA PRO A 138 14.05 -27.14 -10.42
C PRO A 138 13.17 -28.22 -11.06
#